data_AF-A0A8S2RZC2-F1
#
_entry.id   AF-A0A8S2RZC2-F1
#
_cell.length_a   1.000
_cell.length_b   1.000
_cell.length_c   1.000
_cell.angle_alpha   90.00
_cell.angle_beta   90.00
_cell.angle_gamma   90.00
#
_symmetry.space_group_name_H-M   'P 1'
#
loop_
_entity.id
_entity.type
_entity.pdbx_description
1 polymer ?
#
loop_
_entity_poly.entity_id
_entity_poly.type
_entity_poly.pdbx_seq_one_letter_code
_entity_poly.pdbx_strand_id
1 'polypeptide(L)'
;AERIFRSIKAKDIITYGAMVKGYVGNEMFEKALDLFEQIHLSLTNAIYAIVFNCCAKLCNDRAMKIGKELLAKMPENDRNNNIISTSAI
;
A
#
# COMPACT_ATOMS: atom_id res chain seq x y z
N ALA A 1 -4.71 13.32 10.95
CA ALA A 1 -4.68 11.84 11.08
C ALA A 1 -3.39 11.34 11.74
N GLU A 2 -2.22 11.81 11.29
CA GLU A 2 -0.91 11.28 11.71
C GLU A 2 -0.61 11.33 13.22
N ARG A 3 -0.96 12.43 13.91
CA ARG A 3 -0.78 12.55 15.37
C ARG A 3 -1.53 11.46 16.14
N ILE A 4 -2.78 11.21 15.76
CA ILE A 4 -3.62 10.17 16.38
C ILE A 4 -3.04 8.80 16.06
N PHE A 5 -2.70 8.55 14.79
CA PHE A 5 -2.06 7.31 14.36
C PHE A 5 -0.78 6.98 15.16
N ARG A 6 0.09 7.96 15.39
CA ARG A 6 1.30 7.79 16.18
C ARG A 6 1.01 7.43 17.65
N SER A 7 -0.09 7.94 18.21
CA SER A 7 -0.51 7.63 19.59
C SER A 7 -1.12 6.23 19.78
N ILE A 8 -1.54 5.56 18.70
CA ILE A 8 -2.11 4.20 18.78
C ILE A 8 -0.99 3.20 19.08
N LYS A 9 -1.08 2.52 20.24
CA LYS A 9 -0.08 1.55 20.70
C LYS A 9 -0.09 0.25 19.88
N ALA A 10 -1.27 -0.28 19.60
CA ALA A 10 -1.46 -1.48 18.78
C ALA A 10 -2.21 -1.10 17.50
N LYS A 11 -1.48 -1.02 16.38
CA LYS A 11 -2.05 -0.68 15.07
C LYS A 11 -2.44 -1.96 14.37
N ASP A 12 -3.68 -2.03 13.91
CA ASP A 12 -4.17 -3.11 13.07
C ASP A 12 -4.16 -2.71 11.58
N ILE A 13 -4.46 -3.67 10.73
CA ILE A 13 -4.46 -3.48 9.29
C ILE A 13 -5.48 -2.42 8.83
N ILE A 14 -6.57 -2.23 9.58
CA ILE A 14 -7.59 -1.22 9.31
C ILE A 14 -7.03 0.18 9.58
N THR A 15 -6.33 0.35 10.69
CA THR A 15 -5.67 1.61 11.07
C THR A 15 -4.62 2.01 10.04
N TYR A 16 -3.82 1.05 9.57
CA TYR A 16 -2.86 1.28 8.48
C TYR A 16 -3.58 1.65 7.17
N GLY A 17 -4.61 0.90 6.78
CA GLY A 17 -5.38 1.16 5.56
C GLY A 17 -6.00 2.55 5.54
N ALA A 18 -6.54 3.01 6.67
CA ALA A 18 -7.08 4.37 6.81
C ALA A 18 -6.00 5.45 6.60
N MET A 19 -4.81 5.25 7.17
CA MET A 19 -3.69 6.20 6.99
C MET A 19 -3.13 6.21 5.58
N VAL A 20 -2.90 5.03 4.98
CA VAL A 20 -2.43 4.92 3.60
C VAL A 20 -3.42 5.60 2.65
N LYS A 21 -4.73 5.32 2.80
CA LYS A 21 -5.78 6.01 2.03
C LYS A 21 -5.75 7.54 2.24
N GLY A 22 -5.51 7.98 3.48
CA GLY A 22 -5.34 9.39 3.80
C GLY A 22 -4.17 10.03 3.06
N TYR A 23 -3.00 9.38 3.03
CA TYR A 23 -1.85 9.89 2.28
C TYR A 23 -2.10 9.94 0.78
N VAL A 24 -2.68 8.88 0.20
CA VAL A 24 -3.02 8.83 -1.23
C VAL A 24 -4.03 9.90 -1.63
N GLY A 25 -5.06 10.13 -0.82
CA GLY A 25 -6.04 11.19 -1.07
C GLY A 25 -5.47 12.60 -1.00
N ASN A 26 -4.28 12.78 -0.40
CA ASN A 26 -3.53 14.03 -0.37
C ASN A 26 -2.30 14.00 -1.31
N GLU A 27 -2.25 13.04 -2.25
CA GLU A 27 -1.16 12.86 -3.22
C GLU A 27 0.24 12.64 -2.59
N MET A 28 0.27 12.23 -1.32
CA MET A 28 1.50 11.95 -0.57
C MET A 28 1.96 10.50 -0.79
N PHE A 29 2.14 10.11 -2.04
CA PHE A 29 2.38 8.71 -2.42
C PHE A 29 3.65 8.12 -1.78
N GLU A 30 4.72 8.90 -1.63
CA GLU A 30 5.94 8.41 -0.96
C GLU A 30 5.69 8.08 0.51
N LYS A 31 4.96 8.93 1.23
CA LYS A 31 4.58 8.64 2.64
C LYS A 31 3.65 7.44 2.75
N ALA A 32 2.81 7.22 1.74
CA ALA A 32 1.97 6.04 1.67
C ALA A 32 2.81 4.76 1.51
N LEU A 33 3.84 4.80 0.65
CA LEU A 33 4.80 3.70 0.49
C LEU A 33 5.66 3.47 1.74
N ASP A 34 6.19 4.54 2.34
CA ASP A 34 6.97 4.44 3.58
C ASP A 34 6.15 3.81 4.72
N LEU A 35 4.86 4.16 4.80
CA LEU A 35 3.96 3.57 5.78
C LEU A 35 3.66 2.10 5.46
N PHE A 36 3.51 1.77 4.18
CA PHE A 36 3.28 0.41 3.73
C PHE A 36 4.44 -0.52 4.11
N GLU A 37 5.69 -0.10 3.93
CA GLU A 37 6.88 -0.90 4.28
C GLU A 37 6.97 -1.23 5.78
N GLN A 38 6.28 -0.46 6.64
CA GLN A 38 6.19 -0.69 8.08
C GLN A 38 5.09 -1.72 8.46
N ILE A 39 4.28 -2.17 7.50
CA ILE A 39 3.20 -3.14 7.75
C ILE A 39 3.80 -4.55 7.70
N HIS A 40 3.88 -5.19 8.87
CA HIS A 40 4.27 -6.60 9.01
C HIS A 40 3.06 -7.55 9.16
N LEU A 41 1.85 -7.04 8.91
CA LEU A 41 0.59 -7.78 9.00
C LEU A 41 0.18 -8.30 7.62
N SER A 42 -0.68 -9.33 7.61
CA SER A 42 -1.34 -9.78 6.38
C SER A 42 -2.14 -8.63 5.76
N LEU A 43 -1.76 -8.27 4.54
CA LEU A 43 -2.38 -7.19 3.79
C LEU A 43 -3.75 -7.61 3.25
N THR A 44 -4.66 -6.65 3.19
CA THR A 44 -5.95 -6.83 2.53
C THR A 44 -5.87 -6.39 1.06
N ASN A 45 -6.75 -6.94 0.22
CA ASN A 45 -6.87 -6.55 -1.19
C ASN A 45 -7.00 -5.04 -1.40
N ALA A 46 -7.66 -4.35 -0.46
CA ALA A 46 -7.79 -2.90 -0.50
C ALA A 46 -6.44 -2.18 -0.37
N ILE A 47 -5.57 -2.62 0.55
CA ILE A 47 -4.25 -1.99 0.73
C ILE A 47 -3.36 -2.28 -0.47
N TYR A 48 -3.39 -3.52 -0.99
CA TYR A 48 -2.69 -3.87 -2.22
C TYR A 48 -3.05 -2.93 -3.37
N ALA A 49 -4.35 -2.75 -3.65
CA ALA A 49 -4.81 -1.87 -4.72
C ALA A 49 -4.35 -0.41 -4.55
N ILE A 50 -4.39 0.11 -3.31
CA ILE A 50 -3.94 1.47 -3.01
C ILE A 50 -2.42 1.60 -3.24
N VAL A 51 -1.63 0.62 -2.81
CA VAL A 51 -0.17 0.68 -2.96
C VAL A 51 0.25 0.53 -4.42
N PHE A 52 -0.39 -0.35 -5.20
CA PHE A 52 -0.15 -0.41 -6.64
C PHE A 52 -0.47 0.91 -7.35
N ASN A 53 -1.55 1.59 -6.94
CA ASN A 53 -1.86 2.92 -7.45
C ASN A 53 -0.73 3.92 -7.11
N CYS A 54 -0.22 3.91 -5.87
CA CYS A 54 0.93 4.74 -5.49
C CYS A 54 2.15 4.45 -6.37
N CYS A 55 2.43 3.16 -6.62
CA CYS A 55 3.56 2.77 -7.44
C CYS A 55 3.42 3.29 -8.89
N ALA A 56 2.23 3.11 -9.47
CA ALA A 56 1.90 3.60 -10.81
C ALA A 56 1.89 5.14 -10.91
N LYS A 57 1.67 5.85 -9.80
CA LYS A 57 1.70 7.33 -9.76
C LYS A 57 3.10 7.90 -9.60
N LEU A 58 3.98 7.22 -8.86
CA LEU A 58 5.35 7.68 -8.60
C LEU A 58 6.31 7.39 -9.75
N CYS A 59 6.08 6.33 -10.53
CA CYS A 59 6.88 5.95 -11.70
C CYS A 59 8.41 5.98 -11.45
N ASN A 60 8.85 5.61 -10.24
CA ASN A 60 10.26 5.56 -9.87
C ASN A 60 10.70 4.12 -9.56
N ASP A 61 12.02 3.88 -9.60
CA ASP A 61 12.58 2.53 -9.43
C ASP A 61 12.20 1.90 -8.08
N ARG A 62 12.12 2.71 -7.02
CA ARG A 62 11.73 2.25 -5.68
C ARG A 62 10.29 1.73 -5.67
N ALA A 63 9.36 2.51 -6.22
CA ALA A 63 7.96 2.14 -6.37
C ALA A 63 7.78 0.86 -7.19
N MET A 64 8.49 0.73 -8.32
CA MET A 64 8.44 -0.48 -9.14
C MET A 64 8.97 -1.71 -8.40
N LYS A 65 10.06 -1.57 -7.65
CA LYS A 65 10.61 -2.65 -6.83
C LYS A 65 9.61 -3.10 -5.75
N ILE A 66 9.03 -2.15 -5.02
CA ILE A 66 8.01 -2.43 -4.00
C ILE A 66 6.79 -3.12 -4.62
N GLY A 67 6.30 -2.64 -5.78
CA GLY A 67 5.18 -3.24 -6.50
C GLY A 67 5.43 -4.70 -6.90
N LYS A 68 6.65 -5.03 -7.35
CA LYS A 68 7.03 -6.41 -7.69
C LYS A 68 7.09 -7.32 -6.45
N GLU A 69 7.69 -6.84 -5.35
CA GLU A 69 7.75 -7.59 -4.09
C GLU A 69 6.35 -7.86 -3.50
N LEU A 70 5.47 -6.86 -3.60
CA LEU A 70 4.05 -6.97 -3.25
C LEU A 70 3.34 -8.04 -4.06
N LEU A 71 3.50 -7.99 -5.39
CA LEU A 71 2.89 -8.97 -6.28
C LEU A 71 3.30 -10.39 -5.92
N ALA A 72 4.57 -10.61 -5.56
CA ALA A 72 5.09 -11.91 -5.14
C ALA A 72 4.46 -12.41 -3.82
N LYS A 73 4.09 -11.51 -2.91
CA LYS A 73 3.45 -11.82 -1.61
C LYS A 73 1.93 -11.98 -1.69
N MET A 74 1.29 -11.59 -2.80
CA MET A 74 -0.16 -11.74 -2.97
C MET A 74 -0.56 -13.22 -3.10
N PRO A 75 -1.67 -13.65 -2.47
CA PRO A 75 -2.26 -14.95 -2.73
C PRO A 75 -2.63 -15.08 -4.21
N GLU A 76 -2.38 -16.25 -4.82
CA GLU A 76 -2.63 -16.47 -6.25
C GLU A 76 -4.08 -16.18 -6.67
N ASN A 77 -5.04 -16.43 -5.77
CA ASN A 77 -6.46 -16.16 -5.98
C ASN A 77 -6.79 -14.67 -6.12
N ASP A 78 -6.02 -13.78 -5.46
CA ASP A 78 -6.26 -12.33 -5.48
C ASP A 78 -5.50 -11.62 -6.61
N ARG A 79 -4.43 -12.24 -7.13
CA ARG A 79 -3.61 -11.70 -8.22
C ARG A 79 -4.40 -11.54 -9.53
N ASN A 80 -5.27 -12.50 -9.84
CA ASN A 80 -6.06 -12.49 -11.09
C ASN A 80 -7.27 -11.54 -11.04
N ASN A 81 -7.70 -11.10 -9.86
CA ASN A 81 -8.88 -10.26 -9.70
C ASN A 81 -8.55 -8.75 -9.67
N ASN A 82 -7.28 -8.39 -9.41
CA ASN A 82 -6.84 -7.01 -9.41
C ASN A 82 -6.21 -6.65 -10.76
N ILE A 83 -7.04 -6.22 -11.71
CA ILE A 83 -6.64 -5.64 -13.02
C ILE A 83 -5.57 -4.52 -12.83
N ILE A 84 -5.57 -3.86 -11.67
CA ILE A 84 -4.62 -2.80 -11.29
C ILE A 84 -3.20 -3.34 -11.05
N SER A 85 -3.05 -4.60 -10.62
CA SER A 85 -1.74 -5.20 -10.31
C SER A 85 -0.89 -5.45 -11.57
N THR A 86 -1.53 -5.73 -12.71
CA THR A 86 -0.88 -5.92 -14.02
C THR A 86 -0.60 -4.61 -14.75
N SER A 87 -1.35 -3.54 -14.48
CA SER A 87 -1.16 -2.23 -15.13
C SER A 87 -0.15 -1.33 -14.43
N ALA A 88 0.27 -1.66 -13.21
CA ALA A 88 1.19 -0.87 -12.39
C ALA A 88 2.67 -1.27 -12.54
N ILE A 89 2.98 -2.32 -13.32
CA ILE A 89 4.33 -2.84 -13.54
C ILE A 89 4.71 -2.69 -15.01
#